data_AF-A0ABD3PZB8-F1
#
_entry.id   AF-A0ABD3PZB8-F1
#
_cell.length_a   1.000
_cell.length_b   1.000
_cell.length_c   1.000
_cell.angle_alpha   90.00
_cell.angle_beta   90.00
_cell.angle_gamma   90.00
#
_symmetry.space_group_name_H-M   'P 1'
#
loop_
_entity.id
_entity.type
_entity.pdbx_description
1 polymer ?
#
loop_
_entity_poly.entity_id
_entity_poly.type
_entity_poly.pdbx_seq_one_letter_code
_entity_poly.pdbx_strand_id
1 'polypeptide(L)'
;MPRTRSTRSPHSNRPPVSVVDVVILNNDASTSRRRRLDKSSRSKRRPQSVLKDVAWGGLATLAKAALLFISAAMFTTVLNREDEWKSHYLSRKRRSVKLHVPSGLDENTRRALTINLGGGECIWEAPIFDIPTNIDFYKTLIVGFPSGDKRMIFQQMEALTGWAAKDEWDFEYLGDSNHPFIKANYPHHEGIWGWGKNADQVVMVVRNIRLSMEEYHDILYDLGYAKSWQEATMNLENLYGTRPPIEAFYEWRDLRVMDEANWYGWFIDYWMEGGLMRDYITHKITTPEHWNMLMKATMYSRKELEYDVVVGPDTVVPPSYDPHCEDGDISGGCQPVLVVSAEKLRDYTNGPSETELIANLMRANPKMSPYVIDREAWNCVWRELIVKGKGLKTVLDRPAALVKYSFSAEMLDMMLWNLNRTITKYSSDEWNHLATANRVADLLSEHMLLIQSELDDVKAGRRQLTEKDILGPQERERRRLAAIAEGKQVESEDQRKANLKYFDAMEKEHRALKERRVKQAQRERQAQRKEEIEERASV
;
A
#
# COMPACT_ATOMS: atom_id res chain seq x y z
N MET A 1 60.00 39.25 -7.86
CA MET A 1 59.91 38.65 -9.21
C MET A 1 58.58 37.90 -9.33
N PRO A 2 57.92 37.93 -10.49
CA PRO A 2 56.65 38.65 -10.55
C PRO A 2 55.38 37.79 -10.66
N ARG A 3 54.29 38.46 -10.24
CA ARG A 3 52.87 38.16 -10.41
C ARG A 3 52.49 37.91 -11.87
N THR A 4 51.63 36.93 -12.12
CA THR A 4 50.84 36.83 -13.36
C THR A 4 49.36 37.10 -13.08
N ARG A 5 48.88 38.14 -13.76
CA ARG A 5 47.50 38.64 -13.82
C ARG A 5 46.59 37.64 -14.56
N SER A 6 45.41 37.41 -14.02
CA SER A 6 44.27 36.84 -14.74
C SER A 6 43.56 37.96 -15.51
N THR A 7 43.45 37.80 -16.82
CA THR A 7 42.80 38.72 -17.75
C THR A 7 41.37 38.27 -18.03
N ARG A 8 40.40 39.18 -17.80
CA ARG A 8 39.04 39.12 -18.35
C ARG A 8 39.04 39.52 -19.82
N SER A 9 38.23 38.84 -20.64
CA SER A 9 37.54 39.42 -21.82
C SER A 9 36.49 38.46 -22.41
N PRO A 10 35.56 38.93 -23.24
CA PRO A 10 34.13 38.65 -23.06
C PRO A 10 33.42 38.07 -24.32
N HIS A 11 32.11 37.85 -24.15
CA HIS A 11 31.05 37.83 -25.17
C HIS A 11 31.10 36.79 -26.31
N SER A 12 30.07 35.93 -26.36
CA SER A 12 29.53 35.39 -27.61
C SER A 12 28.00 35.35 -27.58
N ASN A 13 27.41 36.32 -28.31
CA ASN A 13 26.29 36.21 -29.25
C ASN A 13 25.12 35.27 -28.94
N ARG A 14 23.98 35.89 -28.57
CA ARG A 14 22.63 35.36 -28.80
C ARG A 14 22.15 35.72 -30.22
N PRO A 15 21.47 34.84 -30.95
CA PRO A 15 20.73 35.20 -32.16
C PRO A 15 19.34 35.79 -31.83
N PRO A 16 18.74 36.56 -32.76
CA PRO A 16 17.51 37.31 -32.53
C PRO A 16 16.26 36.45 -32.67
N VAL A 17 15.29 36.69 -31.78
CA VAL A 17 13.93 36.18 -31.85
C VAL A 17 13.13 37.06 -32.81
N SER A 18 12.59 36.45 -33.86
CA SER A 18 11.69 37.06 -34.82
C SER A 18 10.31 37.31 -34.21
N VAL A 19 9.87 38.56 -34.30
CA VAL A 19 8.50 39.02 -34.06
C VAL A 19 7.60 38.46 -35.16
N VAL A 20 6.54 37.74 -34.78
CA VAL A 20 5.43 37.40 -35.69
C VAL A 20 4.17 37.99 -35.08
N ASP A 21 3.62 38.97 -35.80
CA ASP A 21 2.30 39.56 -35.58
C ASP A 21 1.21 38.48 -35.72
N VAL A 22 0.38 38.31 -34.69
CA VAL A 22 -0.85 37.53 -34.78
C VAL A 22 -2.03 38.48 -34.88
N VAL A 23 -2.63 38.45 -36.06
CA VAL A 23 -3.85 39.14 -36.47
C VAL A 23 -5.02 38.67 -35.61
N ILE A 24 -5.69 39.63 -34.97
CA ILE A 24 -6.97 39.48 -34.28
C ILE A 24 -8.08 39.33 -35.34
N LEU A 25 -8.77 38.19 -35.35
CA LEU A 25 -10.08 38.06 -35.99
C LEU A 25 -11.12 37.70 -34.94
N ASN A 26 -11.93 38.72 -34.63
CA ASN A 26 -13.25 38.57 -34.02
C ASN A 26 -14.13 37.74 -34.94
N ASN A 27 -14.92 36.82 -34.37
CA ASN A 27 -16.24 36.54 -34.90
C ASN A 27 -17.21 36.13 -33.81
N ASP A 28 -18.28 36.91 -33.76
CA ASP A 28 -19.45 36.83 -32.91
C ASP A 28 -20.37 35.64 -33.24
N ALA A 29 -21.14 35.29 -32.22
CA ALA A 29 -22.53 34.86 -32.24
C ALA A 29 -22.92 33.60 -33.05
N SER A 30 -23.44 32.61 -32.33
CA SER A 30 -24.84 32.21 -32.55
C SER A 30 -25.41 31.35 -31.43
N THR A 31 -26.47 31.90 -30.87
CA THR A 31 -27.53 31.29 -30.10
C THR A 31 -28.20 30.14 -30.85
N SER A 32 -28.42 28.97 -30.21
CA SER A 32 -29.60 28.16 -30.53
C SER A 32 -30.06 27.20 -29.41
N ARG A 33 -31.28 27.48 -28.95
CA ARG A 33 -32.39 26.55 -28.67
C ARG A 33 -32.21 25.41 -27.65
N ARG A 34 -32.61 25.73 -26.41
CA ARG A 34 -33.29 24.79 -25.49
C ARG A 34 -34.60 24.30 -26.12
N ARG A 35 -34.72 23.00 -26.41
CA ARG A 35 -36.03 22.33 -26.60
C ARG A 35 -36.54 21.81 -25.26
N ARG A 36 -37.59 22.44 -24.75
CA ARG A 36 -38.56 21.81 -23.83
C ARG A 36 -39.34 20.77 -24.62
N LEU A 37 -39.44 19.56 -24.08
CA LEU A 37 -40.47 18.61 -24.48
C LEU A 37 -41.28 18.22 -23.24
N ASP A 38 -42.44 18.85 -23.15
CA ASP A 38 -43.61 18.35 -22.44
C ASP A 38 -44.03 16.99 -23.01
N LYS A 39 -44.25 15.99 -22.15
CA LYS A 39 -45.12 14.86 -22.47
C LYS A 39 -45.99 14.48 -21.28
N SER A 40 -47.18 15.08 -21.32
CA SER A 40 -48.50 14.48 -21.16
C SER A 40 -48.66 13.28 -20.22
N SER A 41 -49.45 13.56 -19.19
CA SER A 41 -50.31 12.66 -18.44
C SER A 41 -50.97 11.55 -19.27
N ARG A 42 -50.82 10.29 -18.80
CA ARG A 42 -51.73 9.19 -19.16
C ARG A 42 -52.25 8.55 -17.87
N SER A 43 -53.42 9.03 -17.46
CA SER A 43 -54.30 8.41 -16.47
C SER A 43 -54.80 7.07 -17.02
N LYS A 44 -54.46 5.96 -16.36
CA LYS A 44 -55.10 4.66 -16.56
C LYS A 44 -56.07 4.44 -15.40
N ARG A 45 -57.37 4.41 -15.74
CA ARG A 45 -58.46 3.90 -14.90
C ARG A 45 -58.17 2.43 -14.56
N ARG A 46 -58.20 2.09 -13.27
CA ARG A 46 -58.36 0.70 -12.78
C ARG A 46 -59.81 0.51 -12.32
N PRO A 47 -60.39 -0.68 -12.56
CA PRO A 47 -61.74 -1.00 -12.11
C PRO A 47 -61.77 -1.27 -10.60
N GLN A 48 -62.87 -0.83 -9.98
CA GLN A 48 -63.25 -1.16 -8.61
C GLN A 48 -63.54 -2.65 -8.50
N SER A 49 -62.84 -3.34 -7.60
CA SER A 49 -63.32 -4.58 -7.00
C SER A 49 -63.51 -4.32 -5.50
N VAL A 50 -64.77 -4.15 -5.13
CA VAL A 50 -65.26 -4.20 -3.74
C VAL A 50 -65.29 -5.67 -3.34
N LEU A 51 -64.56 -6.06 -2.29
CA LEU A 51 -65.01 -6.99 -1.25
C LEU A 51 -63.88 -7.38 -0.26
N LYS A 52 -64.22 -7.22 1.03
CA LYS A 52 -63.73 -7.93 2.24
C LYS A 52 -62.47 -7.40 2.93
N ASP A 53 -62.71 -6.36 3.73
CA ASP A 53 -62.10 -6.25 5.05
C ASP A 53 -62.48 -7.46 5.92
N VAL A 54 -61.49 -8.04 6.60
CA VAL A 54 -61.52 -8.55 7.99
C VAL A 54 -60.21 -9.33 8.21
N ALA A 55 -59.49 -8.97 9.28
CA ALA A 55 -58.42 -9.73 9.96
C ALA A 55 -56.98 -9.74 9.39
N TRP A 56 -56.37 -8.58 9.11
CA TRP A 56 -54.89 -8.49 8.88
C TRP A 56 -54.11 -7.58 9.84
N GLY A 57 -54.78 -6.89 10.78
CA GLY A 57 -54.13 -5.98 11.72
C GLY A 57 -53.25 -6.64 12.79
N GLY A 58 -53.45 -7.93 13.09
CA GLY A 58 -52.67 -8.64 14.13
C GLY A 58 -51.33 -9.18 13.64
N LEU A 59 -51.25 -9.63 12.38
CA LEU A 59 -50.07 -10.28 11.81
C LEU A 59 -48.96 -9.27 11.45
N ALA A 60 -49.32 -8.06 11.01
CA ALA A 60 -48.34 -7.03 10.69
C ALA A 60 -47.58 -6.51 11.92
N THR A 61 -48.23 -6.51 13.08
CA THR A 61 -47.64 -6.05 14.36
C THR A 61 -46.71 -7.09 14.96
N LEU A 62 -47.08 -8.38 14.85
CA LEU A 62 -46.21 -9.49 15.24
C LEU A 62 -44.97 -9.61 14.34
N ALA A 63 -45.12 -9.40 13.03
CA ALA A 63 -43.98 -9.41 12.10
C ALA A 63 -42.97 -8.29 12.38
N LYS A 64 -43.44 -7.08 12.73
CA LYS A 64 -42.56 -5.96 13.12
C LYS A 64 -41.85 -6.21 14.45
N ALA A 65 -42.55 -6.79 15.43
CA ALA A 65 -41.94 -7.16 16.70
C ALA A 65 -40.86 -8.24 16.52
N ALA A 66 -41.13 -9.26 15.71
CA ALA A 66 -40.16 -10.31 15.40
C ALA A 66 -38.90 -9.75 14.69
N LEU A 67 -39.07 -8.82 13.75
CA LEU A 67 -37.95 -8.14 13.09
C LEU A 67 -37.10 -7.32 14.07
N LEU A 68 -37.72 -6.61 15.02
CA LEU A 68 -37.00 -5.87 16.06
C LEU A 68 -36.23 -6.78 17.01
N PHE A 69 -36.82 -7.92 17.40
CA PHE A 69 -36.13 -8.92 18.24
C PHE A 69 -34.95 -9.56 17.52
N ILE A 70 -35.07 -9.90 16.23
CA ILE A 70 -33.96 -10.45 15.45
C ILE A 70 -32.83 -9.41 15.31
N SER A 71 -33.19 -8.15 15.10
CA SER A 71 -32.22 -7.04 15.00
C SER A 71 -31.45 -6.85 16.32
N ALA A 72 -32.16 -6.85 17.46
CA ALA A 72 -31.56 -6.70 18.78
C ALA A 72 -30.69 -7.92 19.17
N ALA A 73 -31.11 -9.13 18.79
CA ALA A 73 -30.33 -10.35 19.00
C ALA A 73 -29.04 -10.34 18.17
N MET A 74 -29.10 -9.90 16.91
CA MET A 74 -27.89 -9.76 16.09
C MET A 74 -26.94 -8.69 16.64
N PHE A 75 -27.48 -7.55 17.10
CA PHE A 75 -26.65 -6.49 17.69
C PHE A 75 -25.96 -6.93 18.99
N THR A 76 -26.64 -7.69 19.84
CA THR A 76 -26.05 -8.26 21.07
C THR A 76 -25.01 -9.34 20.78
N THR A 77 -25.21 -10.17 19.74
CA THR A 77 -24.17 -11.13 19.33
C THR A 77 -22.91 -10.47 18.75
N VAL A 78 -23.05 -9.31 18.08
CA VAL A 78 -21.89 -8.56 17.56
C VAL A 78 -21.11 -7.91 18.72
N LEU A 79 -21.80 -7.28 19.67
CA LEU A 79 -21.16 -6.66 20.84
C LEU A 79 -20.47 -7.70 21.75
N ASN A 80 -21.10 -8.85 21.99
CA ASN A 80 -20.48 -9.91 22.79
C ASN A 80 -19.21 -10.48 22.13
N ARG A 81 -19.12 -10.43 20.79
CA ARG A 81 -17.96 -10.93 20.05
C ARG A 81 -16.78 -9.95 20.11
N GLU A 82 -17.02 -8.64 20.22
CA GLU A 82 -15.96 -7.65 20.50
C GLU A 82 -15.37 -7.81 21.91
N ASP A 83 -16.21 -8.09 22.91
CA ASP A 83 -15.75 -8.27 24.30
C ASP A 83 -15.00 -9.61 24.50
N GLU A 84 -15.42 -10.69 23.82
CA GLU A 84 -14.64 -11.93 23.77
C GLU A 84 -13.27 -11.73 23.11
N TRP A 85 -13.19 -10.93 22.05
CA TRP A 85 -11.92 -10.65 21.36
C TRP A 85 -10.95 -9.87 22.26
N LYS A 86 -11.45 -8.85 22.98
CA LYS A 86 -10.64 -8.10 23.99
C LYS A 86 -10.20 -9.00 25.15
N SER A 87 -11.05 -9.91 25.61
CA SER A 87 -10.74 -10.87 26.68
C SER A 87 -9.68 -11.90 26.27
N HIS A 88 -9.74 -12.39 25.03
CA HIS A 88 -8.80 -13.38 24.52
C HIS A 88 -7.39 -12.81 24.30
N TYR A 89 -7.29 -11.51 24.02
CA TYR A 89 -6.02 -10.80 23.91
C TYR A 89 -5.33 -10.60 25.27
N LEU A 90 -6.11 -10.43 26.35
CA LEU A 90 -5.61 -10.02 27.66
C LEU A 90 -5.31 -11.18 28.65
N SER A 91 -5.66 -12.44 28.34
CA SER A 91 -5.70 -13.53 29.35
C SER A 91 -4.56 -14.56 29.33
N ARG A 92 -3.33 -14.22 28.88
CA ARG A 92 -2.16 -15.11 29.06
C ARG A 92 -1.48 -14.93 30.42
N LYS A 93 -1.85 -15.79 31.39
CA LYS A 93 -1.20 -15.89 32.73
C LYS A 93 0.27 -16.34 32.65
N ARG A 94 1.18 -15.56 33.23
CA ARG A 94 2.63 -15.82 33.37
C ARG A 94 2.95 -16.75 34.56
N ARG A 95 3.87 -17.71 34.37
CA ARG A 95 4.59 -18.42 35.46
C ARG A 95 5.79 -17.57 35.88
N SER A 96 6.06 -17.44 37.18
CA SER A 96 7.18 -16.65 37.70
C SER A 96 8.50 -17.39 37.61
N VAL A 97 9.41 -16.88 36.77
CA VAL A 97 10.85 -17.18 36.79
C VAL A 97 11.53 -15.99 37.48
N LYS A 98 12.53 -16.24 38.34
CA LYS A 98 13.35 -15.15 38.90
C LYS A 98 14.17 -14.53 37.78
N LEU A 99 13.70 -13.38 37.32
CA LEU A 99 14.22 -12.58 36.22
C LEU A 99 15.43 -11.75 36.69
N HIS A 100 16.55 -11.84 35.98
CA HIS A 100 17.62 -10.86 36.12
C HIS A 100 17.22 -9.63 35.32
N VAL A 101 16.91 -8.53 36.01
CA VAL A 101 16.56 -7.24 35.42
C VAL A 101 17.82 -6.38 35.43
N PRO A 102 18.39 -6.01 34.27
CA PRO A 102 19.51 -5.08 34.21
C PRO A 102 19.19 -3.79 34.96
N SER A 103 20.17 -3.21 35.63
CA SER A 103 20.06 -2.06 36.54
C SER A 103 19.65 -0.72 35.86
N GLY A 104 19.17 -0.75 34.62
CA GLY A 104 18.60 0.38 33.88
C GLY A 104 17.09 0.31 33.61
N LEU A 105 16.40 -0.75 34.07
CA LEU A 105 14.94 -0.87 33.98
C LEU A 105 14.33 -0.34 35.28
N ASP A 106 13.77 0.87 35.24
CA ASP A 106 13.04 1.40 36.37
C ASP A 106 11.76 0.55 36.63
N GLU A 107 11.36 0.44 37.90
CA GLU A 107 10.09 -0.23 38.25
C GLU A 107 8.86 0.50 37.68
N ASN A 108 9.01 1.75 37.22
CA ASN A 108 7.91 2.58 36.72
C ASN A 108 7.50 2.24 35.28
N THR A 109 8.37 1.61 34.48
CA THR A 109 8.10 1.32 33.07
C THR A 109 7.45 -0.04 32.83
N ARG A 110 7.37 -0.93 33.86
CA ARG A 110 6.73 -2.28 33.79
C ARG A 110 6.97 -3.00 32.45
N ARG A 111 8.20 -2.92 31.95
CA ARG A 111 8.56 -3.34 30.59
C ARG A 111 8.62 -4.86 30.46
N ALA A 112 7.98 -5.35 29.40
CA ALA A 112 8.12 -6.69 28.86
C ALA A 112 9.07 -6.64 27.65
N LEU A 113 10.33 -6.21 27.86
CA LEU A 113 11.33 -6.28 26.79
C LEU A 113 11.66 -7.75 26.50
N THR A 114 12.14 -8.05 25.29
CA THR A 114 12.93 -9.28 25.09
C THR A 114 14.01 -9.31 26.16
N ILE A 115 13.95 -10.29 27.05
CA ILE A 115 14.82 -10.37 28.21
C ILE A 115 16.18 -10.83 27.73
N ASN A 116 17.19 -9.97 27.79
CA ASN A 116 18.58 -10.37 27.60
C ASN A 116 19.01 -11.25 28.79
N LEU A 117 19.35 -12.50 28.53
CA LEU A 117 19.84 -13.44 29.55
C LEU A 117 21.37 -13.40 29.70
N GLY A 118 22.05 -12.58 28.89
CA GLY A 118 23.50 -12.54 28.77
C GLY A 118 24.07 -13.67 27.92
N GLY A 119 25.30 -13.49 27.41
CA GLY A 119 26.01 -14.53 26.66
C GLY A 119 25.38 -14.85 25.30
N GLY A 120 24.63 -13.91 24.73
CA GLY A 120 23.95 -14.07 23.45
C GLY A 120 22.58 -14.77 23.51
N GLU A 121 22.08 -15.05 24.71
CA GLU A 121 20.77 -15.67 24.93
C GLU A 121 19.69 -14.66 25.34
N CYS A 122 18.44 -14.95 25.01
CA CYS A 122 17.32 -14.07 25.30
C CYS A 122 15.98 -14.83 25.44
N ILE A 123 15.00 -14.19 26.05
CA ILE A 123 13.58 -14.61 26.02
C ILE A 123 12.80 -13.56 25.26
N TRP A 124 12.32 -13.90 24.07
CA TRP A 124 11.43 -13.04 23.32
C TRP A 124 10.08 -12.85 24.04
N GLU A 125 9.67 -11.59 24.20
CA GLU A 125 8.35 -11.20 24.68
C GLU A 125 7.63 -10.36 23.62
N ALA A 126 6.29 -10.43 23.60
CA ALA A 126 5.48 -9.61 22.70
C ALA A 126 5.55 -8.13 23.11
N PRO A 127 5.42 -7.17 22.17
CA PRO A 127 5.47 -5.75 22.48
C PRO A 127 4.29 -5.31 23.35
N ILE A 128 4.45 -4.14 23.97
CA ILE A 128 3.38 -3.44 24.68
C ILE A 128 2.57 -2.64 23.66
N PHE A 129 1.26 -2.83 23.64
CA PHE A 129 0.32 -2.14 22.73
C PHE A 129 -0.26 -0.86 23.32
N ASP A 130 -0.28 -0.73 24.66
CA ASP A 130 -0.65 0.50 25.35
C ASP A 130 0.59 1.42 25.41
N ILE A 131 0.75 2.26 24.39
CA ILE A 131 1.93 3.11 24.25
C ILE A 131 1.77 4.37 25.13
N PRO A 132 2.68 4.61 26.09
CA PRO A 132 2.60 5.79 26.96
C PRO A 132 2.66 7.08 26.14
N THR A 133 1.78 8.04 26.43
CA THR A 133 1.71 9.33 25.73
C THR A 133 2.74 10.34 26.21
N ASN A 134 3.38 10.09 27.35
CA ASN A 134 4.37 10.98 27.97
C ASN A 134 5.81 10.72 27.49
N ILE A 135 6.01 9.72 26.63
CA ILE A 135 7.33 9.43 26.04
C ILE A 135 7.43 10.13 24.69
N ASP A 136 8.46 10.95 24.50
CA ASP A 136 8.75 11.60 23.23
C ASP A 136 9.62 10.67 22.37
N PHE A 137 9.00 9.78 21.58
CA PHE A 137 9.69 8.88 20.66
C PHE A 137 10.18 9.61 19.41
N TYR A 138 11.28 9.13 18.82
CA TYR A 138 11.65 9.48 17.45
C TYR A 138 11.03 8.44 16.50
N LYS A 139 9.91 8.83 15.88
CA LYS A 139 8.99 7.94 15.19
C LYS A 139 9.51 7.57 13.79
N THR A 140 9.49 6.28 13.47
CA THR A 140 10.01 5.74 12.21
C THR A 140 8.85 5.30 11.32
N LEU A 141 8.76 5.89 10.13
CA LEU A 141 7.87 5.45 9.07
C LEU A 141 8.53 4.33 8.27
N ILE A 142 7.94 3.15 8.31
CA ILE A 142 8.39 1.95 7.62
C ILE A 142 7.58 1.84 6.34
N VAL A 143 8.21 2.23 5.24
CA VAL A 143 7.59 2.28 3.90
C VAL A 143 8.07 1.09 3.09
N GLY A 144 7.22 0.59 2.21
CA GLY A 144 7.55 -0.47 1.28
C GLY A 144 6.37 -0.68 0.35
N PHE A 145 6.60 -1.22 -0.83
CA PHE A 145 5.53 -1.64 -1.72
C PHE A 145 4.57 -2.61 -0.98
N PRO A 146 3.27 -2.69 -1.32
CA PRO A 146 2.40 -3.75 -0.81
C PRO A 146 3.04 -5.12 -0.95
N SER A 147 2.92 -5.95 0.08
CA SER A 147 3.67 -7.21 0.19
C SER A 147 5.19 -7.07 0.11
N GLY A 148 5.73 -5.91 0.45
CA GLY A 148 7.17 -5.69 0.65
C GLY A 148 7.69 -6.26 1.97
N ASP A 149 6.92 -7.11 2.67
CA ASP A 149 7.30 -7.73 3.96
C ASP A 149 7.65 -6.74 5.08
N LYS A 150 7.09 -5.51 5.03
CA LYS A 150 7.20 -4.52 6.12
C LYS A 150 6.88 -5.09 7.50
N ARG A 151 5.98 -6.10 7.55
CA ARG A 151 5.63 -6.82 8.78
C ARG A 151 6.85 -7.42 9.47
N MET A 152 7.77 -8.02 8.73
CA MET A 152 8.99 -8.57 9.30
C MET A 152 9.89 -7.49 9.89
N ILE A 153 10.01 -6.36 9.19
CA ILE A 153 10.85 -5.25 9.63
C ILE A 153 10.30 -4.62 10.90
N PHE A 154 9.00 -4.32 10.95
CA PHE A 154 8.44 -3.72 12.15
C PHE A 154 8.47 -4.70 13.32
N GLN A 155 8.25 -6.00 13.11
CA GLN A 155 8.35 -6.99 14.21
C GLN A 155 9.77 -7.10 14.76
N GLN A 156 10.79 -6.94 13.91
CA GLN A 156 12.16 -6.86 14.36
C GLN A 156 12.37 -5.61 15.23
N MET A 157 11.81 -4.46 14.84
CA MET A 157 11.85 -3.22 15.64
C MET A 157 11.07 -3.35 16.96
N GLU A 158 9.89 -3.96 16.94
CA GLU A 158 9.07 -4.27 18.11
C GLU A 158 9.84 -5.14 19.10
N ALA A 159 10.48 -6.23 18.64
CA ALA A 159 11.19 -7.14 19.51
C ALA A 159 12.50 -6.56 20.07
N LEU A 160 13.14 -5.64 19.32
CA LEU A 160 14.32 -4.91 19.77
C LEU A 160 13.98 -3.82 20.78
N THR A 161 12.75 -3.30 20.82
CA THR A 161 12.38 -2.12 21.64
C THR A 161 11.27 -2.34 22.67
N GLY A 162 10.49 -3.41 22.52
CA GLY A 162 9.30 -3.70 23.29
C GLY A 162 8.07 -2.86 22.93
N TRP A 163 8.11 -2.04 21.87
CA TRP A 163 7.02 -1.14 21.50
C TRP A 163 6.34 -1.57 20.22
N ALA A 164 5.00 -1.60 20.21
CA ALA A 164 4.24 -2.01 19.05
C ALA A 164 4.35 -1.02 17.89
N ALA A 165 4.19 -1.53 16.66
CA ALA A 165 3.94 -0.74 15.47
C ALA A 165 2.44 -0.51 15.27
N LYS A 166 2.09 0.53 14.50
CA LYS A 166 0.71 0.81 14.08
C LYS A 166 0.63 1.01 12.56
N ASP A 167 -0.45 0.56 11.95
CA ASP A 167 -0.65 0.67 10.50
C ASP A 167 -1.19 2.05 10.10
N GLU A 168 -0.84 2.53 8.89
CA GLU A 168 -1.31 3.82 8.35
C GLU A 168 -2.84 3.96 8.39
N TRP A 169 -3.57 2.86 8.14
CA TRP A 169 -5.02 2.87 8.18
C TRP A 169 -5.59 2.97 9.60
N ASP A 170 -4.89 2.41 10.60
CA ASP A 170 -5.29 2.55 11.99
C ASP A 170 -5.10 3.99 12.48
N PHE A 171 -4.11 4.74 11.97
CA PHE A 171 -3.99 6.16 12.29
C PHE A 171 -5.16 6.98 11.73
N GLU A 172 -5.58 6.71 10.50
CA GLU A 172 -6.72 7.39 9.88
C GLU A 172 -8.04 7.08 10.60
N TYR A 173 -8.29 5.81 10.94
CA TYR A 173 -9.62 5.38 11.42
C TYR A 173 -9.75 5.23 12.93
N LEU A 174 -8.66 4.92 13.64
CA LEU A 174 -8.66 4.82 15.11
C LEU A 174 -8.06 6.05 15.79
N GLY A 175 -7.59 7.01 14.99
CA GLY A 175 -7.01 8.25 15.46
C GLY A 175 -5.52 8.17 15.77
N ASP A 176 -4.99 9.34 16.10
CA ASP A 176 -3.57 9.51 16.37
C ASP A 176 -3.11 8.72 17.60
N SER A 177 -1.84 8.32 17.62
CA SER A 177 -1.25 7.57 18.72
C SER A 177 0.26 7.76 18.80
N ASN A 178 0.82 7.45 19.97
CA ASN A 178 2.25 7.63 20.20
C ASN A 178 3.13 6.44 19.75
N HIS A 179 2.65 5.59 18.84
CA HIS A 179 3.42 4.43 18.38
C HIS A 179 4.73 4.89 17.70
N PRO A 180 5.90 4.32 18.09
CA PRO A 180 7.19 4.71 17.52
C PRO A 180 7.42 4.19 16.10
N PHE A 181 6.63 3.23 15.64
CA PHE A 181 6.76 2.62 14.33
C PHE A 181 5.45 2.69 13.56
N ILE A 182 5.50 3.19 12.34
CA ILE A 182 4.33 3.41 11.48
C ILE A 182 4.53 2.58 10.22
N LYS A 183 3.66 1.61 9.94
CA LYS A 183 3.70 0.83 8.69
C LYS A 183 2.87 1.54 7.63
N ALA A 184 3.48 1.82 6.47
CA ALA A 184 2.80 2.50 5.37
C ALA A 184 3.02 1.82 4.01
N ASN A 185 2.00 1.86 3.15
CA ASN A 185 2.09 1.49 1.74
C ASN A 185 2.09 2.72 0.82
N TYR A 186 1.90 3.92 1.37
CA TYR A 186 2.00 5.15 0.58
C TYR A 186 3.39 5.29 -0.09
N PRO A 187 3.48 5.81 -1.32
CA PRO A 187 2.38 6.06 -2.22
C PRO A 187 2.02 4.76 -2.95
N HIS A 188 0.78 4.34 -2.83
CA HIS A 188 0.20 3.24 -3.60
C HIS A 188 -1.29 3.48 -3.65
N HIS A 189 -1.98 2.94 -4.65
CA HIS A 189 -3.43 3.15 -4.79
C HIS A 189 -4.26 2.53 -3.66
N GLU A 190 -3.65 1.67 -2.84
CA GLU A 190 -4.19 1.12 -1.58
C GLU A 190 -3.55 1.72 -0.31
N GLY A 191 -2.58 2.64 -0.46
CA GLY A 191 -1.95 3.36 0.65
C GLY A 191 -2.64 4.68 0.94
N ILE A 192 -2.52 5.17 2.17
CA ILE A 192 -3.03 6.49 2.58
C ILE A 192 -2.03 7.20 3.48
N TRP A 193 -2.03 8.53 3.46
CA TRP A 193 -1.27 9.34 4.41
C TRP A 193 -2.06 9.49 5.72
N GLY A 194 -2.12 8.43 6.53
CA GLY A 194 -2.94 8.41 7.75
C GLY A 194 -2.29 9.01 8.99
N TRP A 195 -0.96 9.10 9.05
CA TRP A 195 -0.22 9.46 10.27
C TRP A 195 -0.04 10.97 10.48
N GLY A 196 -0.47 11.82 9.54
CA GLY A 196 -0.28 13.27 9.64
C GLY A 196 1.20 13.63 9.83
N LYS A 197 1.50 14.41 10.88
CA LYS A 197 2.87 14.89 11.19
C LYS A 197 3.65 14.02 12.19
N ASN A 198 3.23 12.76 12.38
CA ASN A 198 3.77 11.87 13.42
C ASN A 198 4.98 11.04 12.98
N ALA A 199 5.64 11.37 11.88
CA ALA A 199 6.83 10.66 11.45
C ALA A 199 8.06 11.56 11.54
N ASP A 200 9.19 11.00 11.94
CA ASP A 200 10.45 11.73 12.01
C ASP A 200 11.48 11.26 10.99
N GLN A 201 11.45 9.98 10.61
CA GLN A 201 12.38 9.42 9.64
C GLN A 201 11.73 8.30 8.83
N VAL A 202 12.29 7.99 7.67
CA VAL A 202 11.81 6.94 6.76
C VAL A 202 12.79 5.77 6.69
N VAL A 203 12.28 4.56 6.86
CA VAL A 203 12.97 3.31 6.53
C VAL A 203 12.25 2.67 5.36
N MET A 204 12.96 2.47 4.25
CA MET A 204 12.40 1.83 3.07
C MET A 204 12.72 0.33 3.05
N VAL A 205 11.69 -0.48 2.85
CA VAL A 205 11.79 -1.94 2.70
C VAL A 205 11.73 -2.29 1.22
N VAL A 206 12.79 -2.91 0.72
CA VAL A 206 12.90 -3.36 -0.67
C VAL A 206 12.83 -4.88 -0.68
N ARG A 207 11.87 -5.40 -1.44
CA ARG A 207 11.63 -6.84 -1.66
C ARG A 207 11.64 -7.14 -3.15
N ASN A 208 12.03 -8.34 -3.55
CA ASN A 208 11.96 -8.83 -4.91
C ASN A 208 10.57 -8.60 -5.53
N ILE A 209 10.53 -7.82 -6.62
CA ILE A 209 9.29 -7.44 -7.31
C ILE A 209 8.44 -8.66 -7.69
N ARG A 210 9.05 -9.77 -8.15
CA ARG A 210 8.33 -11.00 -8.51
C ARG A 210 7.70 -11.69 -7.29
N LEU A 211 8.32 -11.61 -6.11
CA LEU A 211 7.71 -12.11 -4.87
C LEU A 211 6.62 -11.16 -4.37
N SER A 212 6.85 -9.85 -4.43
CA SER A 212 5.85 -8.84 -4.07
C SER A 212 4.59 -8.99 -4.91
N MET A 213 4.69 -9.21 -6.23
CA MET A 213 3.50 -9.43 -7.07
C MET A 213 2.73 -10.69 -6.70
N GLU A 214 3.41 -11.83 -6.45
CA GLU A 214 2.70 -13.04 -6.04
C GLU A 214 1.95 -12.81 -4.71
N GLU A 215 2.66 -12.30 -3.72
CA GLU A 215 2.10 -12.18 -2.38
C GLU A 215 1.04 -11.08 -2.28
N TYR A 216 1.18 -9.99 -3.02
CA TYR A 216 0.17 -8.92 -3.05
C TYR A 216 -1.20 -9.43 -3.47
N HIS A 217 -1.26 -10.21 -4.55
CA HIS A 217 -2.51 -10.81 -4.99
C HIS A 217 -3.05 -11.84 -3.99
N ASP A 218 -2.16 -12.62 -3.37
CA ASP A 218 -2.54 -13.57 -2.32
C ASP A 218 -3.13 -12.86 -1.09
N ILE A 219 -2.54 -11.75 -0.64
CA ILE A 219 -3.04 -10.95 0.48
C ILE A 219 -4.40 -10.35 0.14
N LEU A 220 -4.58 -9.82 -1.07
CA LEU A 220 -5.87 -9.28 -1.48
C LEU A 220 -6.97 -10.32 -1.48
N TYR A 221 -6.68 -11.54 -1.94
CA TYR A 221 -7.61 -12.65 -1.82
C TYR A 221 -7.92 -12.98 -0.36
N ASP A 222 -6.89 -13.13 0.48
CA ASP A 222 -7.08 -13.49 1.88
C ASP A 222 -7.94 -12.46 2.63
N LEU A 223 -7.78 -11.18 2.30
CA LEU A 223 -8.59 -10.09 2.84
C LEU A 223 -9.98 -9.97 2.19
N GLY A 224 -10.38 -10.92 1.33
CA GLY A 224 -11.66 -10.91 0.64
C GLY A 224 -11.83 -9.72 -0.31
N TYR A 225 -10.73 -9.24 -0.89
CA TYR A 225 -10.66 -8.02 -1.70
C TYR A 225 -11.21 -6.79 -0.99
N ALA A 226 -11.09 -6.74 0.35
CA ALA A 226 -11.58 -5.66 1.18
C ALA A 226 -11.22 -4.28 0.60
N LYS A 227 -12.21 -3.38 0.60
CA LYS A 227 -12.09 -2.00 0.09
C LYS A 227 -12.22 -0.96 1.18
N SER A 228 -12.43 -1.40 2.41
CA SER A 228 -12.37 -0.57 3.60
C SER A 228 -11.53 -1.23 4.66
N TRP A 229 -11.04 -0.41 5.57
CA TRP A 229 -10.37 -0.89 6.78
C TRP A 229 -11.27 -1.85 7.56
N GLN A 230 -12.57 -1.55 7.70
CA GLN A 230 -13.51 -2.43 8.41
C GLN A 230 -13.62 -3.80 7.74
N GLU A 231 -13.76 -3.85 6.41
CA GLU A 231 -13.79 -5.11 5.65
C GLU A 231 -12.48 -5.90 5.79
N ALA A 232 -11.33 -5.21 5.72
CA ALA A 232 -10.03 -5.85 5.84
C ALA A 232 -9.87 -6.46 7.24
N THR A 233 -10.23 -5.71 8.28
CA THR A 233 -10.20 -6.15 9.68
C THR A 233 -11.06 -7.40 9.92
N MET A 234 -12.24 -7.48 9.31
CA MET A 234 -13.11 -8.66 9.40
C MET A 234 -12.49 -9.93 8.79
N ASN A 235 -11.55 -9.78 7.84
CA ASN A 235 -10.89 -10.89 7.15
C ASN A 235 -9.44 -11.14 7.61
N LEU A 236 -8.93 -10.42 8.62
CA LEU A 236 -7.55 -10.56 9.07
C LEU A 236 -7.18 -11.98 9.52
N GLU A 237 -8.14 -12.75 10.06
CA GLU A 237 -7.91 -14.14 10.47
C GLU A 237 -7.63 -15.09 9.29
N ASN A 238 -8.07 -14.72 8.08
CA ASN A 238 -7.85 -15.49 6.86
C ASN A 238 -6.45 -15.24 6.27
N LEU A 239 -5.76 -14.18 6.70
CA LEU A 239 -4.46 -13.80 6.19
C LEU A 239 -3.43 -14.93 6.38
N TYR A 240 -2.84 -15.36 5.27
CA TYR A 240 -1.93 -16.50 5.19
C TYR A 240 -2.57 -17.84 5.61
N GLY A 241 -3.90 -17.93 5.56
CA GLY A 241 -4.68 -19.11 5.95
C GLY A 241 -4.57 -20.23 4.93
N THR A 242 -5.18 -20.10 3.75
CA THR A 242 -5.15 -21.12 2.69
C THR A 242 -4.93 -20.54 1.32
N ARG A 243 -4.08 -21.21 0.53
CA ARG A 243 -3.90 -21.05 -0.92
C ARG A 243 -5.09 -20.42 -1.65
N PRO A 244 -5.11 -19.16 -2.12
CA PRO A 244 -6.12 -18.73 -3.06
C PRO A 244 -6.19 -19.73 -4.23
N PRO A 245 -7.35 -20.31 -4.55
CA PRO A 245 -7.49 -21.18 -5.71
C PRO A 245 -7.28 -20.32 -6.95
N ILE A 246 -6.37 -20.73 -7.82
CA ILE A 246 -5.90 -19.89 -8.93
C ILE A 246 -7.03 -19.43 -9.87
N GLU A 247 -8.06 -20.27 -10.01
CA GLU A 247 -9.22 -20.01 -10.82
C GLU A 247 -10.02 -18.79 -10.33
N ALA A 248 -9.91 -18.42 -9.05
CA ALA A 248 -10.71 -17.35 -8.47
C ALA A 248 -10.26 -15.93 -8.85
N PHE A 249 -9.10 -15.75 -9.51
CA PHE A 249 -8.54 -14.40 -9.70
C PHE A 249 -7.58 -14.20 -10.88
N TYR A 250 -7.40 -15.19 -11.76
CA TYR A 250 -6.41 -15.12 -12.84
C TYR A 250 -6.59 -13.88 -13.74
N GLU A 251 -7.82 -13.57 -14.15
CA GLU A 251 -8.10 -12.50 -15.12
C GLU A 251 -7.82 -11.12 -14.53
N TRP A 252 -8.30 -10.88 -13.31
CA TRP A 252 -8.06 -9.63 -12.60
C TRP A 252 -6.56 -9.45 -12.27
N ARG A 253 -5.91 -10.50 -11.78
CA ARG A 253 -4.48 -10.49 -11.45
C ARG A 253 -3.62 -10.16 -12.66
N ASP A 254 -3.87 -10.82 -13.78
CA ASP A 254 -3.00 -10.71 -14.94
C ASP A 254 -3.07 -9.32 -15.59
N LEU A 255 -4.21 -8.64 -15.47
CA LEU A 255 -4.36 -7.24 -15.88
C LEU A 255 -3.60 -6.26 -14.98
N ARG A 256 -3.42 -6.60 -13.70
CA ARG A 256 -2.83 -5.71 -12.69
C ARG A 256 -1.33 -5.82 -12.60
N VAL A 257 -0.75 -7.00 -12.77
CA VAL A 257 0.71 -7.24 -12.60
C VAL A 257 1.58 -6.25 -13.37
N MET A 258 1.20 -5.91 -14.61
CA MET A 258 1.96 -4.96 -15.42
C MET A 258 1.93 -3.54 -14.84
N ASP A 259 0.78 -3.12 -14.33
CA ASP A 259 0.65 -1.81 -13.68
C ASP A 259 1.34 -1.81 -12.33
N GLU A 260 1.15 -2.86 -11.53
CA GLU A 260 1.82 -3.01 -10.24
C GLU A 260 3.35 -3.06 -10.38
N ALA A 261 3.89 -3.62 -11.47
CA ALA A 261 5.32 -3.56 -11.75
C ALA A 261 5.83 -2.13 -11.96
N ASN A 262 5.03 -1.28 -12.61
CA ASN A 262 5.31 0.14 -12.77
C ASN A 262 5.18 0.89 -11.43
N TRP A 263 4.13 0.60 -10.65
CA TRP A 263 3.96 1.13 -9.29
C TRP A 263 5.14 0.77 -8.39
N TYR A 264 5.70 -0.43 -8.51
CA TYR A 264 6.86 -0.84 -7.73
C TYR A 264 8.08 0.05 -8.00
N GLY A 265 8.43 0.26 -9.28
CA GLY A 265 9.56 1.12 -9.65
C GLY A 265 9.33 2.57 -9.23
N TRP A 266 8.09 3.06 -9.38
CA TRP A 266 7.69 4.40 -8.99
C TRP A 266 7.66 4.62 -7.48
N PHE A 267 7.26 3.61 -6.70
CA PHE A 267 7.27 3.64 -5.23
C PHE A 267 8.69 3.92 -4.71
N ILE A 268 9.68 3.23 -5.28
CA ILE A 268 11.09 3.44 -4.93
C ILE A 268 11.52 4.86 -5.31
N ASP A 269 11.18 5.30 -6.53
CA ASP A 269 11.50 6.64 -7.00
C ASP A 269 10.94 7.74 -6.09
N TYR A 270 9.67 7.64 -5.71
CA TYR A 270 9.02 8.59 -4.82
C TYR A 270 9.79 8.78 -3.52
N TRP A 271 10.09 7.70 -2.80
CA TRP A 271 10.75 7.81 -1.50
C TRP A 271 12.21 8.25 -1.66
N MET A 272 12.95 7.69 -2.62
CA MET A 272 14.34 8.04 -2.85
C MET A 272 14.53 9.48 -3.33
N GLU A 273 13.55 10.05 -4.03
CA GLU A 273 13.54 11.45 -4.49
C GLU A 273 12.80 12.40 -3.54
N GLY A 274 12.53 11.98 -2.30
CA GLY A 274 11.96 12.87 -1.29
C GLY A 274 10.53 13.34 -1.59
N GLY A 275 9.73 12.51 -2.28
CA GLY A 275 8.33 12.78 -2.60
C GLY A 275 8.09 13.41 -3.97
N LEU A 276 9.05 13.32 -4.89
CA LEU A 276 8.89 13.89 -6.24
C LEU A 276 7.70 13.25 -6.97
N MET A 277 6.78 14.09 -7.45
CA MET A 277 5.58 13.63 -8.12
C MET A 277 5.91 13.21 -9.56
N ARG A 278 5.81 11.91 -9.82
CA ARG A 278 5.97 11.30 -11.15
C ARG A 278 4.72 10.58 -11.59
N ASP A 279 4.56 10.41 -12.89
CA ASP A 279 3.63 9.43 -13.45
C ASP A 279 4.19 8.02 -13.30
N TYR A 280 3.46 7.10 -12.65
CA TYR A 280 3.98 5.75 -12.40
C TYR A 280 4.18 4.95 -13.68
N ILE A 281 3.47 5.28 -14.76
CA ILE A 281 3.56 4.57 -16.05
C ILE A 281 4.79 5.03 -16.84
N THR A 282 4.90 6.33 -17.10
CA THR A 282 5.96 6.90 -17.95
C THR A 282 7.19 7.37 -17.18
N HIS A 283 7.11 7.45 -15.85
CA HIS A 283 8.12 8.01 -14.94
C HIS A 283 8.48 9.48 -15.20
N LYS A 284 7.70 10.19 -16.03
CA LYS A 284 7.83 11.63 -16.25
C LYS A 284 7.39 12.41 -15.00
N ILE A 285 7.98 13.58 -14.77
CA ILE A 285 7.53 14.51 -13.71
C ILE A 285 6.11 14.96 -14.05
N THR A 286 5.23 14.95 -13.06
CA THR A 286 3.82 15.27 -13.27
C THR A 286 3.39 16.56 -12.56
N THR A 287 2.20 17.03 -12.91
CA THR A 287 1.53 18.15 -12.22
C THR A 287 0.79 17.65 -10.97
N PRO A 288 0.52 18.51 -9.97
CA PRO A 288 -0.27 18.11 -8.81
C PRO A 288 -1.67 17.56 -9.15
N GLU A 289 -2.30 18.05 -10.23
CA GLU A 289 -3.60 17.54 -10.68
C GLU A 289 -3.49 16.09 -11.16
N HIS A 290 -2.52 15.80 -12.05
CA HIS A 290 -2.33 14.44 -12.55
C HIS A 290 -1.85 13.50 -11.45
N TRP A 291 -0.97 13.94 -10.53
CA TRP A 291 -0.63 13.19 -9.32
C TRP A 291 -1.87 12.78 -8.51
N ASN A 292 -2.76 13.73 -8.23
CA ASN A 292 -4.00 13.46 -7.49
C ASN A 292 -4.92 12.46 -8.21
N MET A 293 -4.90 12.44 -9.55
CA MET A 293 -5.61 11.43 -10.34
C MET A 293 -4.96 10.05 -10.18
N LEU A 294 -3.62 9.97 -10.28
CA LEU A 294 -2.86 8.72 -10.15
C LEU A 294 -3.05 8.09 -8.76
N MET A 295 -3.01 8.91 -7.69
CA MET A 295 -3.30 8.46 -6.31
C MET A 295 -4.74 7.95 -6.11
N LYS A 296 -5.61 8.22 -7.07
CA LYS A 296 -7.00 7.75 -7.11
C LYS A 296 -7.24 6.83 -8.31
N ALA A 297 -6.27 5.98 -8.65
CA ALA A 297 -6.35 5.08 -9.80
C ALA A 297 -7.61 4.18 -9.84
N THR A 298 -8.29 3.95 -8.72
CA THR A 298 -9.58 3.23 -8.69
C THR A 298 -10.77 4.05 -9.19
N MET A 299 -10.61 5.36 -9.41
CA MET A 299 -11.66 6.27 -9.93
C MET A 299 -11.56 6.51 -11.44
N TYR A 300 -10.37 6.32 -12.02
CA TYR A 300 -10.07 6.65 -13.42
C TYR A 300 -9.69 5.39 -14.18
N SER A 301 -10.07 5.31 -15.44
CA SER A 301 -9.54 4.29 -16.34
C SER A 301 -8.06 4.59 -16.65
N ARG A 302 -7.31 3.55 -17.05
CA ARG A 302 -5.91 3.70 -17.48
C ARG A 302 -5.75 4.77 -18.56
N LYS A 303 -6.68 4.84 -19.52
CA LYS A 303 -6.67 5.83 -20.61
C LYS A 303 -6.86 7.26 -20.11
N GLU A 304 -7.71 7.46 -19.10
CA GLU A 304 -7.90 8.78 -18.47
C GLU A 304 -6.69 9.22 -17.65
N LEU A 305 -5.83 8.28 -17.24
CA LEU A 305 -4.59 8.55 -16.52
C LEU A 305 -3.37 8.72 -17.44
N GLU A 306 -3.50 8.54 -18.76
CA GLU A 306 -2.39 8.69 -19.69
C GLU A 306 -1.79 10.10 -19.59
N TYR A 307 -0.47 10.16 -19.39
CA TYR A 307 0.25 11.42 -19.21
C TYR A 307 -0.06 12.43 -20.31
N ASP A 308 -0.02 12.01 -21.57
CA ASP A 308 -0.23 12.91 -22.72
C ASP A 308 -1.68 13.40 -22.82
N VAL A 309 -2.65 12.70 -22.20
CA VAL A 309 -4.06 13.11 -22.14
C VAL A 309 -4.27 14.18 -21.06
N VAL A 310 -3.63 14.05 -19.89
CA VAL A 310 -3.83 14.96 -18.76
C VAL A 310 -2.88 16.15 -18.78
N VAL A 311 -1.61 15.91 -19.09
CA VAL A 311 -0.52 16.90 -19.03
C VAL A 311 -0.21 17.47 -20.42
N GLY A 312 -0.32 16.65 -21.46
CA GLY A 312 0.04 17.00 -22.84
C GLY A 312 1.45 16.53 -23.22
N PRO A 313 1.65 16.07 -24.47
CA PRO A 313 2.88 15.39 -24.89
C PRO A 313 4.13 16.28 -24.86
N ASP A 314 3.97 17.58 -25.12
CA ASP A 314 5.06 18.55 -25.24
C ASP A 314 5.18 19.49 -24.03
N THR A 315 4.41 19.24 -22.97
CA THR A 315 4.41 20.07 -21.76
C THR A 315 5.64 19.75 -20.92
N VAL A 316 6.50 20.75 -20.73
CA VAL A 316 7.62 20.68 -19.77
C VAL A 316 7.08 21.00 -18.38
N VAL A 317 7.02 19.98 -17.52
CA VAL A 317 6.58 20.15 -16.13
C VAL A 317 7.80 20.34 -15.21
N PRO A 318 7.88 21.44 -14.44
CA PRO A 318 8.94 21.59 -13.46
C PRO A 318 8.78 20.56 -12.32
N PRO A 319 9.88 20.18 -11.63
CA PRO A 319 9.80 19.35 -10.44
C PRO A 319 8.78 19.90 -9.43
N SER A 320 7.92 19.03 -8.93
CA SER A 320 6.98 19.31 -7.85
C SER A 320 6.90 18.10 -6.93
N TYR A 321 6.80 18.34 -5.63
CA TYR A 321 6.81 17.27 -4.63
C TYR A 321 5.46 17.17 -3.94
N ASP A 322 5.21 16.02 -3.35
CA ASP A 322 4.04 15.79 -2.52
C ASP A 322 4.04 16.80 -1.34
N PRO A 323 2.96 17.57 -1.12
CA PRO A 323 2.88 18.51 -0.02
C PRO A 323 3.17 17.87 1.34
N HIS A 324 2.85 16.58 1.53
CA HIS A 324 3.19 15.88 2.75
C HIS A 324 4.72 15.77 3.00
N CYS A 325 5.51 15.73 1.94
CA CYS A 325 6.97 15.76 2.02
C CYS A 325 7.53 17.19 2.13
N GLU A 326 6.93 18.18 1.48
CA GLU A 326 7.39 19.58 1.53
C GLU A 326 7.02 20.29 2.84
N ASP A 327 5.84 20.02 3.39
CA ASP A 327 5.29 20.71 4.57
C ASP A 327 5.87 20.21 5.90
N GLY A 328 6.85 19.30 5.83
CA GLY A 328 7.52 18.73 7.00
C GLY A 328 6.62 17.80 7.82
N ASP A 329 5.66 17.12 7.21
CA ASP A 329 4.89 16.07 7.91
C ASP A 329 5.79 14.90 8.35
N ILE A 330 6.94 14.74 7.69
CA ILE A 330 8.06 13.94 8.17
C ILE A 330 9.20 14.88 8.57
N SER A 331 9.52 14.97 9.85
CA SER A 331 10.44 16.00 10.36
C SER A 331 11.87 15.89 9.81
N GLY A 332 12.34 14.68 9.52
CA GLY A 332 13.63 14.39 8.86
C GLY A 332 13.56 14.31 7.34
N GLY A 333 12.41 14.62 6.73
CA GLY A 333 12.17 14.52 5.29
C GLY A 333 11.76 13.12 4.83
N CYS A 334 11.26 13.04 3.60
CA CYS A 334 10.76 11.79 3.02
C CYS A 334 11.86 10.84 2.53
N GLN A 335 13.08 11.33 2.28
CA GLN A 335 14.14 10.46 1.79
C GLN A 335 14.52 9.41 2.84
N PRO A 336 14.61 8.11 2.50
CA PRO A 336 14.91 7.08 3.48
C PRO A 336 16.32 7.27 4.04
N VAL A 337 16.43 7.15 5.37
CA VAL A 337 17.70 7.14 6.09
C VAL A 337 18.32 5.74 6.13
N LEU A 338 17.52 4.71 5.88
CA LEU A 338 17.94 3.32 5.80
C LEU A 338 17.09 2.57 4.77
N VAL A 339 17.75 1.67 4.03
CA VAL A 339 17.12 0.72 3.11
C VAL A 339 17.41 -0.69 3.60
N VAL A 340 16.36 -1.48 3.86
CA VAL A 340 16.44 -2.85 4.36
C VAL A 340 15.80 -3.83 3.38
N SER A 341 16.29 -5.07 3.37
CA SER A 341 15.72 -6.18 2.61
C SER A 341 15.09 -7.22 3.52
N ALA A 342 13.84 -7.56 3.24
CA ALA A 342 13.14 -8.63 3.93
C ALA A 342 13.76 -10.01 3.64
N GLU A 343 14.27 -10.22 2.42
CA GLU A 343 14.99 -11.43 2.03
C GLU A 343 16.29 -11.57 2.79
N LYS A 344 17.09 -10.50 2.88
CA LYS A 344 18.33 -10.52 3.66
C LYS A 344 18.04 -10.74 5.14
N LEU A 345 16.97 -10.15 5.69
CA LEU A 345 16.55 -10.40 7.07
C LEU A 345 16.17 -11.87 7.32
N ARG A 346 15.56 -12.54 6.36
CA ARG A 346 15.19 -13.96 6.45
C ARG A 346 16.34 -14.93 6.18
N ASP A 347 17.38 -14.47 5.50
CA ASP A 347 18.52 -15.29 5.18
C ASP A 347 19.32 -15.65 6.44
N TYR A 348 19.75 -16.91 6.54
CA TYR A 348 20.46 -17.40 7.73
C TYR A 348 21.85 -16.80 7.88
N THR A 349 22.44 -16.31 6.80
CA THR A 349 23.78 -15.73 6.79
C THR A 349 23.72 -14.21 7.02
N ASN A 350 22.81 -13.53 6.30
CA ASN A 350 22.72 -12.07 6.29
C ASN A 350 21.73 -11.53 7.33
N GLY A 351 20.81 -12.36 7.84
CA GLY A 351 19.75 -11.93 8.76
C GLY A 351 20.23 -11.26 10.04
N PRO A 352 21.28 -11.79 10.72
CA PRO A 352 21.88 -11.10 11.87
C PRO A 352 22.45 -9.72 11.52
N SER A 353 23.09 -9.57 10.35
CA SER A 353 23.62 -8.29 9.89
C SER A 353 22.52 -7.30 9.53
N GLU A 354 21.44 -7.76 8.89
CA GLU A 354 20.27 -6.92 8.59
C GLU A 354 19.58 -6.44 9.89
N THR A 355 19.53 -7.32 10.90
CA THR A 355 19.04 -6.97 12.25
C THR A 355 19.92 -5.92 12.92
N GLU A 356 21.24 -6.02 12.78
CA GLU A 356 22.18 -5.03 13.30
C GLU A 356 21.98 -3.65 12.65
N LEU A 357 21.71 -3.56 11.35
CA LEU A 357 21.37 -2.30 10.68
C LEU A 357 20.14 -1.63 11.31
N ILE A 358 19.07 -2.40 11.51
CA ILE A 358 17.82 -1.93 12.13
C ILE A 358 18.07 -1.46 13.58
N ALA A 359 18.82 -2.22 14.37
CA ALA A 359 19.11 -1.88 15.76
C ALA A 359 20.00 -0.63 15.87
N ASN A 360 21.01 -0.50 15.00
CA ASN A 360 21.89 0.66 14.97
C ASN A 360 21.15 1.95 14.59
N LEU A 361 20.18 1.88 13.67
CA LEU A 361 19.33 3.03 13.34
C LEU A 361 18.61 3.57 14.59
N MET A 362 17.95 2.69 15.35
CA MET A 362 17.23 3.10 16.56
C MET A 362 18.18 3.58 17.67
N ARG A 363 19.37 2.99 17.79
CA ARG A 363 20.37 3.41 18.78
C ARG A 363 21.02 4.76 18.49
N ALA A 364 21.08 5.16 17.23
CA ALA A 364 21.67 6.44 16.83
C ALA A 364 20.87 7.64 17.34
N ASN A 365 19.56 7.49 17.60
CA ASN A 365 18.73 8.57 18.11
C ASN A 365 18.57 8.51 19.65
N PRO A 366 18.88 9.59 20.40
CA PRO A 366 18.76 9.63 21.85
C PRO A 366 17.36 9.34 22.41
N LYS A 367 16.28 9.62 21.65
CA LYS A 367 14.90 9.35 22.04
C LYS A 367 14.51 7.87 21.92
N MET A 368 15.26 7.09 21.14
CA MET A 368 15.01 5.66 20.91
C MET A 368 16.05 4.76 21.58
N SER A 369 17.30 5.22 21.69
CA SER A 369 18.43 4.46 22.25
C SER A 369 18.15 3.80 23.61
N PRO A 370 17.52 4.47 24.60
CA PRO A 370 17.20 3.85 25.91
C PRO A 370 16.23 2.68 25.83
N TYR A 371 15.57 2.51 24.69
CA TYR A 371 14.55 1.50 24.48
C TYR A 371 15.05 0.30 23.70
N VAL A 372 16.21 0.39 23.03
CA VAL A 372 16.79 -0.74 22.29
C VAL A 372 17.53 -1.68 23.24
N ILE A 373 17.25 -2.98 23.14
CA ILE A 373 17.96 -4.01 23.93
C ILE A 373 19.47 -4.05 23.61
N ASP A 374 20.23 -4.62 24.54
CA ASP A 374 21.69 -4.75 24.40
C ASP A 374 22.12 -5.52 23.14
N ARG A 375 23.25 -5.11 22.59
CA ARG A 375 23.80 -5.64 21.33
C ARG A 375 23.99 -7.15 21.34
N GLU A 376 24.36 -7.73 22.48
CA GLU A 376 24.56 -9.18 22.59
C GLU A 376 23.27 -9.98 22.32
N ALA A 377 22.08 -9.39 22.55
CA ALA A 377 20.80 -10.08 22.40
C ALA A 377 20.20 -9.96 20.98
N TRP A 378 20.76 -9.13 20.09
CA TRP A 378 20.17 -8.90 18.75
C TRP A 378 20.06 -10.17 17.92
N ASN A 379 21.11 -10.98 17.89
CA ASN A 379 21.10 -12.26 17.16
C ASN A 379 20.08 -13.24 17.78
N CYS A 380 19.90 -13.20 19.10
CA CYS A 380 18.87 -14.01 19.74
C CYS A 380 17.46 -13.60 19.28
N VAL A 381 17.14 -12.30 19.26
CA VAL A 381 15.85 -11.82 18.75
C VAL A 381 15.60 -12.29 17.33
N TRP A 382 16.60 -12.16 16.46
CA TRP A 382 16.53 -12.66 15.09
C TRP A 382 16.23 -14.17 15.05
N ARG A 383 16.95 -14.99 15.82
CA ARG A 383 16.69 -16.45 15.91
C ARG A 383 15.27 -16.75 16.39
N GLU A 384 14.77 -16.04 17.39
CA GLU A 384 13.42 -16.25 17.93
C GLU A 384 12.32 -15.91 16.91
N LEU A 385 12.45 -14.77 16.24
CA LEU A 385 11.46 -14.31 15.26
C LEU A 385 11.52 -15.08 13.94
N ILE A 386 12.71 -15.21 13.37
CA ILE A 386 12.91 -15.72 12.00
C ILE A 386 13.09 -17.24 12.00
N VAL A 387 14.02 -17.76 12.79
CA VAL A 387 14.35 -19.21 12.77
C VAL A 387 13.29 -20.03 13.50
N LYS A 388 12.79 -19.53 14.64
CA LYS A 388 11.78 -20.23 15.45
C LYS A 388 10.34 -19.81 15.12
N GLY A 389 10.14 -18.82 14.24
CA GLY A 389 8.81 -18.39 13.80
C GLY A 389 7.91 -17.88 14.92
N LYS A 390 8.46 -17.26 15.98
CA LYS A 390 7.63 -16.76 17.11
C LYS A 390 6.85 -15.48 16.80
N GLY A 391 7.11 -14.86 15.66
CA GLY A 391 6.42 -13.65 15.23
C GLY A 391 4.96 -13.87 14.81
N LEU A 392 4.30 -12.77 14.42
CA LEU A 392 3.10 -12.75 13.61
C LEU A 392 3.26 -13.63 12.36
N LYS A 393 2.13 -14.19 11.92
CA LYS A 393 2.06 -14.96 10.68
C LYS A 393 2.53 -14.13 9.47
N THR A 394 3.23 -14.82 8.58
CA THR A 394 3.79 -14.37 7.32
C THR A 394 3.37 -15.33 6.21
N VAL A 395 3.71 -14.99 4.96
CA VAL A 395 3.50 -15.88 3.81
C VAL A 395 4.13 -17.26 3.98
N LEU A 396 5.19 -17.38 4.78
CA LEU A 396 5.90 -18.64 5.01
C LEU A 396 5.13 -19.59 5.94
N ASP A 397 4.17 -19.06 6.71
CA ASP A 397 3.33 -19.84 7.62
C ASP A 397 2.13 -20.50 6.91
N ARG A 398 1.98 -20.27 5.60
CA ARG A 398 0.85 -20.76 4.81
C ARG A 398 0.93 -22.31 4.69
N PRO A 399 -0.11 -23.06 5.10
CA PRO A 399 -0.15 -24.52 5.06
C PRO A 399 -0.35 -25.07 3.65
N ALA A 400 0.72 -25.23 2.87
CA ALA A 400 0.83 -26.08 1.67
C ALA A 400 2.26 -26.00 1.11
N ALA A 401 2.65 -26.97 0.26
CA ALA A 401 3.83 -26.78 -0.59
C ALA A 401 3.64 -25.51 -1.42
N LEU A 402 4.67 -24.66 -1.48
CA LEU A 402 4.73 -23.47 -2.33
C LEU A 402 4.44 -23.88 -3.78
N VAL A 403 3.18 -23.76 -4.22
CA VAL A 403 2.82 -23.83 -5.63
C VAL A 403 3.48 -22.61 -6.26
N LYS A 404 4.65 -22.78 -6.88
CA LYS A 404 5.31 -21.65 -7.53
C LYS A 404 4.54 -21.29 -8.79
N TYR A 405 4.00 -20.07 -8.84
CA TYR A 405 3.51 -19.53 -10.10
C TYR A 405 4.71 -19.11 -10.96
N SER A 406 4.61 -19.37 -12.26
CA SER A 406 5.48 -18.77 -13.26
C SER A 406 4.82 -17.52 -13.82
N PHE A 407 5.61 -16.60 -14.34
CA PHE A 407 5.11 -15.44 -15.08
C PHE A 407 5.35 -15.59 -16.58
N SER A 408 4.48 -15.01 -17.41
CA SER A 408 4.72 -14.94 -18.85
C SER A 408 5.91 -14.04 -19.17
N ALA A 409 6.50 -14.24 -20.35
CA ALA A 409 7.67 -13.49 -20.80
C ALA A 409 7.44 -11.97 -20.78
N GLU A 410 6.28 -11.49 -21.23
CA GLU A 410 5.98 -10.03 -21.26
C GLU A 410 5.92 -9.41 -19.85
N MET A 411 5.45 -10.16 -18.84
CA MET A 411 5.39 -9.69 -17.46
C MET A 411 6.78 -9.63 -16.84
N LEU A 412 7.60 -10.66 -17.08
CA LEU A 412 8.99 -10.70 -16.65
C LEU A 412 9.80 -9.59 -17.32
N ASP A 413 9.60 -9.34 -18.62
CA ASP A 413 10.22 -8.24 -19.36
C ASP A 413 9.83 -6.87 -18.75
N MET A 414 8.57 -6.68 -18.32
CA MET A 414 8.12 -5.45 -17.64
C MET A 414 8.75 -5.26 -16.25
N MET A 415 8.88 -6.34 -15.48
CA MET A 415 9.59 -6.29 -14.19
C MET A 415 11.06 -5.93 -14.40
N LEU A 416 11.74 -6.58 -15.37
CA LEU A 416 13.13 -6.31 -15.71
C LEU A 416 13.34 -4.89 -16.23
N TRP A 417 12.39 -4.36 -17.00
CA TRP A 417 12.46 -2.97 -17.45
C TRP A 417 12.44 -2.00 -16.27
N ASN A 418 11.51 -2.20 -15.31
CA ASN A 418 11.44 -1.37 -14.10
C ASN A 418 12.72 -1.51 -13.25
N LEU A 419 13.23 -2.74 -13.05
CA LEU A 419 14.47 -2.97 -12.32
C LEU A 419 15.67 -2.30 -12.99
N ASN A 420 15.87 -2.51 -14.30
CA ASN A 420 16.99 -1.91 -15.03
C ASN A 420 16.95 -0.38 -14.98
N ARG A 421 15.78 0.22 -15.15
CA ARG A 421 15.58 1.68 -15.05
C ARG A 421 16.01 2.19 -13.68
N THR A 422 15.49 1.58 -12.62
CA THR A 422 15.78 1.97 -11.22
C THR A 422 17.26 1.73 -10.87
N ILE A 423 17.85 0.60 -11.25
CA ILE A 423 19.28 0.30 -11.05
C ILE A 423 20.15 1.34 -11.77
N THR A 424 19.86 1.61 -13.05
CA THR A 424 20.63 2.58 -13.86
C THR A 424 20.63 3.96 -13.22
N LYS A 425 19.46 4.41 -12.73
CA LYS A 425 19.32 5.69 -12.05
C LYS A 425 20.13 5.73 -10.75
N TYR A 426 19.91 4.79 -9.83
CA TYR A 426 20.52 4.83 -8.51
C TYR A 426 21.99 4.39 -8.47
N SER A 427 22.51 3.82 -9.56
CA SER A 427 23.95 3.57 -9.75
C SER A 427 24.67 4.71 -10.47
N SER A 428 23.96 5.74 -10.94
CA SER A 428 24.56 6.87 -11.67
C SER A 428 25.36 7.79 -10.74
N ASP A 429 26.24 8.62 -11.32
CA ASP A 429 27.08 9.56 -10.59
C ASP A 429 26.29 10.57 -9.73
N GLU A 430 25.04 10.86 -10.11
CA GLU A 430 24.16 11.73 -9.33
C GLU A 430 23.73 11.07 -8.01
N TRP A 431 23.65 9.73 -7.95
CA TRP A 431 23.04 9.00 -6.83
C TRP A 431 24.02 8.12 -6.05
N ASN A 432 25.09 7.66 -6.69
CA ASN A 432 26.01 6.66 -6.11
C ASN A 432 26.83 7.16 -4.90
N HIS A 433 26.77 8.46 -4.59
CA HIS A 433 27.34 9.03 -3.37
C HIS A 433 26.46 8.78 -2.13
N LEU A 434 25.20 8.37 -2.31
CA LEU A 434 24.27 8.05 -1.23
C LEU A 434 24.29 6.55 -0.91
N ALA A 435 24.57 6.21 0.35
CA ALA A 435 24.60 4.81 0.79
C ALA A 435 23.26 4.08 0.57
N THR A 436 22.13 4.78 0.72
CA THR A 436 20.80 4.22 0.48
C THR A 436 20.55 3.94 -1.00
N ALA A 437 21.03 4.79 -1.92
CA ALA A 437 20.92 4.56 -3.36
C ALA A 437 21.75 3.35 -3.80
N ASN A 438 23.00 3.25 -3.33
CA ASN A 438 23.85 2.07 -3.58
C ASN A 438 23.18 0.80 -3.06
N ARG A 439 22.62 0.84 -1.84
CA ARG A 439 21.91 -0.30 -1.27
C ARG A 439 20.67 -0.71 -2.09
N VAL A 440 19.90 0.25 -2.61
CA VAL A 440 18.79 -0.05 -3.54
C VAL A 440 19.33 -0.74 -4.79
N ALA A 441 20.33 -0.17 -5.45
CA ALA A 441 20.90 -0.72 -6.68
C ALA A 441 21.44 -2.15 -6.48
N ASP A 442 22.13 -2.41 -5.37
CA ASP A 442 22.65 -3.74 -5.03
C ASP A 442 21.51 -4.77 -4.89
N LEU A 443 20.49 -4.45 -4.06
CA LEU A 443 19.35 -5.34 -3.83
C LEU A 443 18.58 -5.63 -5.12
N LEU A 444 18.32 -4.58 -5.92
CA LEU A 444 17.60 -4.74 -7.18
C LEU A 444 18.41 -5.53 -8.22
N SER A 445 19.73 -5.42 -8.22
CA SER A 445 20.61 -6.20 -9.10
C SER A 445 20.52 -7.70 -8.79
N GLU A 446 20.48 -8.08 -7.51
CA GLU A 446 20.22 -9.47 -7.10
C GLU A 446 18.84 -9.96 -7.58
N HIS A 447 17.82 -9.12 -7.45
CA HIS A 447 16.46 -9.45 -7.91
C HIS A 447 16.39 -9.63 -9.43
N MET A 448 17.08 -8.77 -10.19
CA MET A 448 17.13 -8.81 -11.64
C MET A 448 17.68 -10.13 -12.15
N LEU A 449 18.74 -10.67 -11.54
CA LEU A 449 19.33 -11.96 -11.94
C LEU A 449 18.34 -13.12 -11.81
N LEU A 450 17.55 -13.14 -10.73
CA LEU A 450 16.54 -14.18 -10.50
C LEU A 450 15.42 -14.12 -11.56
N ILE A 451 14.95 -12.91 -11.89
CA ILE A 451 13.88 -12.70 -12.87
C ILE A 451 14.38 -12.98 -14.29
N GLN A 452 15.61 -12.59 -14.62
CA GLN A 452 16.23 -12.88 -15.91
C GLN A 452 16.37 -14.40 -16.12
N SER A 453 16.81 -15.14 -15.10
CA SER A 453 16.89 -16.60 -15.17
C SER A 453 15.52 -17.24 -15.44
N GLU A 454 14.45 -16.75 -14.81
CA GLU A 454 13.09 -17.23 -15.07
C GLU A 454 12.63 -16.90 -16.50
N LEU A 455 12.91 -15.68 -16.97
CA LEU A 455 12.60 -15.26 -18.34
C LEU A 455 13.29 -16.14 -19.38
N ASP A 456 14.57 -16.45 -19.17
CA ASP A 456 15.35 -17.29 -20.07
C ASP A 456 14.79 -18.72 -20.13
N ASP A 457 14.35 -19.27 -18.99
CA ASP A 457 13.70 -20.58 -18.94
C ASP A 457 12.35 -20.61 -19.65
N VAL A 458 11.55 -19.55 -19.50
CA VAL A 458 10.26 -19.39 -20.18
C VAL A 458 10.45 -19.25 -21.70
N LYS A 459 11.36 -18.37 -22.14
CA LYS A 459 11.67 -18.16 -23.56
C LYS A 459 12.27 -19.40 -24.23
N ALA A 460 13.07 -20.18 -23.50
CA ALA A 460 13.64 -21.43 -23.99
C ALA A 460 12.67 -22.63 -23.94
N GLY A 461 11.46 -22.46 -23.37
CA GLY A 461 10.51 -23.55 -23.16
C GLY A 461 10.94 -24.58 -22.09
N ARG A 462 12.01 -24.30 -21.33
CA ARG A 462 12.43 -25.14 -20.19
C ARG A 462 11.42 -25.04 -19.05
N ARG A 463 10.83 -23.85 -18.86
CA ARG A 463 9.69 -23.63 -17.97
C ARG A 463 8.41 -23.55 -18.79
N GLN A 464 7.67 -24.65 -18.82
CA GLN A 464 6.40 -24.73 -19.53
C GLN A 464 5.31 -24.02 -18.74
N LEU A 465 4.81 -22.93 -19.30
CA LEU A 465 3.69 -22.18 -18.74
C LEU A 465 2.37 -22.94 -18.94
N THR A 466 1.53 -22.94 -17.91
CA THR A 466 0.22 -23.57 -17.83
C THR A 466 -0.88 -22.51 -17.62
N GLU A 467 -2.15 -22.90 -17.65
CA GLU A 467 -3.26 -21.99 -17.30
C GLU A 467 -3.27 -21.57 -15.82
N LYS A 468 -2.47 -22.27 -14.99
CA LYS A 468 -2.24 -21.96 -13.57
C LYS A 468 -1.04 -21.04 -13.36
N ASP A 469 -0.48 -20.46 -14.41
CA ASP A 469 0.56 -19.46 -14.29
C ASP A 469 -0.02 -18.05 -14.44
N ILE A 470 0.81 -17.04 -14.23
CA ILE A 470 0.44 -15.62 -14.36
C ILE A 470 0.73 -15.21 -15.80
N LEU A 471 -0.33 -15.06 -16.60
CA LEU A 471 -0.21 -14.93 -18.05
C LEU A 471 -0.65 -13.54 -18.49
N GLY A 472 0.29 -12.76 -18.99
CA GLY A 472 -0.04 -11.46 -19.57
C GLY A 472 -0.97 -11.53 -20.78
N PRO A 473 -1.52 -10.39 -21.20
CA PRO A 473 -2.52 -10.32 -22.26
C PRO A 473 -2.04 -10.90 -23.60
N GLN A 474 -0.78 -10.70 -23.97
CA GLN A 474 -0.24 -11.22 -25.23
C GLN A 474 -0.08 -12.74 -25.18
N GLU A 475 0.40 -13.29 -24.06
CA GLU A 475 0.55 -14.73 -23.89
C GLU A 475 -0.82 -15.44 -23.88
N ARG A 476 -1.83 -14.85 -23.24
CA ARG A 476 -3.21 -15.36 -23.28
C ARG A 476 -3.77 -15.35 -24.69
N GLU A 477 -3.59 -14.26 -25.43
CA GLU A 477 -4.06 -14.16 -26.81
C GLU A 477 -3.35 -15.16 -27.72
N ARG A 478 -2.03 -15.34 -27.57
CA ARG A 478 -1.25 -16.34 -28.31
C ARG A 478 -1.78 -17.75 -28.07
N ARG A 479 -2.03 -18.13 -26.82
CA ARG A 479 -2.62 -19.44 -26.46
C ARG A 479 -4.01 -19.62 -27.01
N ARG A 480 -4.83 -18.56 -26.98
CA ARG A 480 -6.17 -18.55 -27.54
C ARG A 480 -6.16 -18.88 -29.03
N LEU A 481 -5.30 -18.19 -29.79
CA LEU A 481 -5.16 -18.43 -31.23
C LEU A 481 -4.64 -19.84 -31.53
N ALA A 482 -3.70 -20.36 -30.73
CA ALA A 482 -3.22 -21.73 -30.84
C ALA A 482 -4.33 -22.76 -30.57
N ALA A 483 -5.14 -22.56 -29.53
CA ALA A 483 -6.26 -23.44 -29.22
C ALA A 483 -7.33 -23.45 -30.34
N ILE A 484 -7.63 -22.30 -30.95
CA ILE A 484 -8.52 -22.21 -32.13
C ILE A 484 -7.93 -23.00 -33.30
N ALA A 485 -6.63 -22.86 -33.57
CA ALA A 485 -5.96 -23.57 -34.65
C ALA A 485 -5.96 -25.10 -34.44
N GLU A 486 -5.96 -25.57 -33.19
CA GLU A 486 -6.07 -26.98 -32.81
C GLU A 486 -7.52 -27.50 -32.81
N GLY A 487 -8.51 -26.66 -33.14
CA GLY A 487 -9.93 -27.03 -33.09
C GLY A 487 -10.48 -27.22 -31.66
N LYS A 488 -9.77 -26.74 -30.64
CA LYS A 488 -10.27 -26.74 -29.26
C LYS A 488 -11.35 -25.68 -29.12
N GLN A 489 -12.41 -26.03 -28.38
CA GLN A 489 -13.43 -25.06 -28.01
C GLN A 489 -12.79 -24.02 -27.08
N VAL A 490 -12.61 -22.82 -27.58
CA VAL A 490 -12.16 -21.68 -26.78
C VAL A 490 -13.38 -21.02 -26.16
N GLU A 491 -13.23 -20.59 -24.91
CA GLU A 491 -14.25 -19.81 -24.20
C GLU A 491 -14.69 -18.63 -25.08
N SER A 492 -16.02 -18.43 -25.20
CA SER A 492 -16.52 -17.41 -26.11
C SER A 492 -16.10 -16.03 -25.63
N GLU A 493 -15.93 -15.08 -26.56
CA GLU A 493 -15.62 -13.70 -26.19
C GLU A 493 -16.68 -13.12 -25.24
N ASP A 494 -17.93 -13.62 -25.32
CA ASP A 494 -19.02 -13.26 -24.42
C ASP A 494 -18.86 -13.81 -23.01
N GLN A 495 -18.35 -15.05 -22.84
CA GLN A 495 -18.02 -15.60 -21.53
C GLN A 495 -16.84 -14.86 -20.89
N ARG A 496 -15.78 -14.58 -21.66
CA ARG A 496 -14.67 -13.75 -21.18
C ARG A 496 -15.13 -12.34 -20.83
N LYS A 497 -15.96 -11.73 -21.67
CA LYS A 497 -16.60 -10.45 -21.35
C LYS A 497 -17.52 -10.56 -20.15
N ALA A 498 -18.13 -11.71 -19.85
CA ALA A 498 -18.94 -11.90 -18.65
C ALA A 498 -18.07 -11.94 -17.38
N ASN A 499 -16.92 -12.62 -17.42
CA ASN A 499 -15.94 -12.63 -16.33
C ASN A 499 -15.35 -11.23 -16.11
N LEU A 500 -14.93 -10.55 -17.18
CA LEU A 500 -14.51 -9.13 -17.10
C LEU A 500 -15.64 -8.23 -16.62
N LYS A 501 -16.89 -8.44 -17.08
CA LYS A 501 -18.06 -7.68 -16.61
C LYS A 501 -18.32 -7.89 -15.12
N TYR A 502 -18.00 -9.07 -14.56
CA TYR A 502 -18.11 -9.29 -13.12
C TYR A 502 -17.13 -8.38 -12.37
N PHE A 503 -15.86 -8.31 -12.81
CA PHE A 503 -14.89 -7.39 -12.22
C PHE A 503 -15.23 -5.92 -12.50
N ASP A 504 -15.65 -5.55 -13.72
CA ASP A 504 -16.11 -4.20 -14.05
C ASP A 504 -17.35 -3.80 -13.24
N ALA A 505 -18.27 -4.74 -12.99
CA ALA A 505 -19.46 -4.52 -12.18
C ALA A 505 -19.08 -4.32 -10.71
N MET A 506 -18.15 -5.13 -10.19
CA MET A 506 -17.58 -4.91 -8.85
C MET A 506 -16.86 -3.57 -8.76
N GLU A 507 -16.05 -3.19 -9.75
CA GLU A 507 -15.37 -1.89 -9.79
C GLU A 507 -16.36 -0.72 -9.90
N LYS A 508 -17.46 -0.88 -10.66
CA LYS A 508 -18.54 0.12 -10.74
C LYS A 508 -19.32 0.24 -9.43
N GLU A 509 -19.65 -0.88 -8.80
CA GLU A 509 -20.29 -0.90 -7.47
C GLU A 509 -19.38 -0.23 -6.43
N HIS A 510 -18.08 -0.52 -6.50
CA HIS A 510 -17.06 0.12 -5.69
C HIS A 510 -17.00 1.63 -5.92
N ARG A 511 -17.00 2.08 -7.18
CA ARG A 511 -17.06 3.51 -7.53
C ARG A 511 -18.28 4.18 -6.91
N ALA A 512 -19.44 3.54 -7.02
CA ALA A 512 -20.69 4.05 -6.45
C ALA A 512 -20.66 4.09 -4.91
N LEU A 513 -20.10 3.08 -4.24
CA LEU A 513 -19.98 3.05 -2.77
C LEU A 513 -18.98 4.10 -2.26
N LYS A 514 -17.83 4.22 -2.91
CA LYS A 514 -16.81 5.23 -2.58
C LYS A 514 -17.36 6.64 -2.77
N GLU A 515 -18.09 6.91 -3.85
CA GLU A 515 -18.79 8.18 -4.06
C GLU A 515 -19.81 8.48 -2.94
N ARG A 516 -20.57 7.47 -2.48
CA ARG A 516 -21.49 7.64 -1.35
C ARG A 516 -20.75 7.99 -0.06
N ARG A 517 -19.64 7.32 0.23
CA ARG A 517 -18.79 7.59 1.41
C ARG A 517 -18.17 8.98 1.37
N VAL A 518 -17.62 9.40 0.22
CA VAL A 518 -17.08 10.76 0.05
C VAL A 518 -18.18 11.80 0.28
N LYS A 519 -19.37 11.59 -0.28
CA LYS A 519 -20.53 12.48 -0.06
C LYS A 519 -20.96 12.50 1.41
N GLN A 520 -20.90 11.37 2.11
CA GLN A 520 -21.21 11.30 3.54
C GLN A 520 -20.16 12.05 4.38
N ALA A 521 -18.87 11.77 4.19
CA ALA A 521 -17.79 12.46 4.89
C ALA A 521 -17.81 13.98 4.64
N GLN A 522 -18.14 14.41 3.42
CA GLN A 522 -18.34 15.84 3.11
C GLN A 522 -19.49 16.45 3.90
N ARG A 523 -20.60 15.72 4.07
CA ARG A 523 -21.75 16.16 4.88
C ARG A 523 -21.40 16.25 6.36
N GLU A 524 -20.69 15.26 6.89
CA GLU A 524 -20.25 15.23 8.29
C GLU A 524 -19.27 16.39 8.58
N ARG A 525 -18.28 16.63 7.71
CA ARG A 525 -17.38 17.78 7.84
C ARG A 525 -18.10 19.13 7.74
N GLN A 526 -19.12 19.24 6.89
CA GLN A 526 -19.95 20.43 6.81
C GLN A 526 -20.81 20.63 8.07
N ALA A 527 -21.28 19.54 8.69
CA ALA A 527 -22.02 19.59 9.94
C ALA A 527 -21.12 20.05 11.10
N GLN A 528 -19.94 19.42 11.26
CA GLN A 528 -18.95 19.80 12.27
C GLN A 528 -18.53 21.27 12.15
N ARG A 529 -18.24 21.74 10.93
CA ARG A 529 -17.92 23.17 10.70
C ARG A 529 -19.05 24.11 11.08
N LYS A 530 -20.31 23.70 10.90
CA LYS A 530 -21.46 24.51 11.32
C LYS A 530 -21.55 24.55 12.84
N GLU A 531 -21.40 23.41 13.52
CA GLU A 531 -21.38 23.33 14.98
C GLU A 531 -20.25 24.19 15.57
N GLU A 532 -19.04 24.13 15.02
CA GLU A 532 -17.91 24.99 15.45
C GLU A 532 -18.19 26.49 15.26
N ILE A 533 -18.86 26.87 14.16
CA ILE A 533 -19.24 28.27 13.91
C ILE A 533 -20.32 28.72 14.90
N GLU A 534 -21.31 27.88 15.16
CA GLU A 534 -22.38 28.15 16.13
C GLU A 534 -21.83 28.27 17.56
N GLU A 535 -20.91 27.38 17.95
CA GLU A 535 -20.24 27.43 19.25
C GLU A 535 -19.41 28.72 19.38
N ARG A 536 -18.62 29.09 18.36
CA ARG A 536 -17.86 30.36 18.34
C ARG A 536 -18.73 31.61 18.35
N ALA A 537 -19.94 31.54 17.79
CA ALA A 537 -20.87 32.67 17.82
C ALA A 537 -21.60 32.81 19.17
N SER A 538 -21.57 31.77 20.01
CA SER A 538 -22.20 31.75 21.33
C SER A 538 -21.29 32.25 22.47
N VAL A 539 -19.99 32.39 22.20
CA VAL A 539 -18.97 32.99 23.07
C VAL A 539 -18.81 34.46 22.73
#